data_AF-A0A4P6XMG0-F1
#
_entry.id   AF-A0A4P6XMG0-F1
#
_cell.length_a   1.000
_cell.length_b   1.000
_cell.length_c   1.000
_cell.angle_alpha   90.00
_cell.angle_beta   90.00
_cell.angle_gamma   90.00
#
_symmetry.space_group_name_H-M   'P 1'
#
loop_
_entity.id
_entity.type
_entity.pdbx_description
1 polymer ?
#
loop_
_entity_poly.entity_id
_entity_poly.type
_entity_poly.pdbx_seq_one_letter_code
_entity_poly.pdbx_strand_id
1 'polypeptide(L)'
;MYPSMSTPGSSASPKQLLDLPRVKEETPSTPTEHYSPNNLKYYNEHLSESQFNLILINCALRLLKLSYPKEQDFEEHKLRFFIVELVRRSKTTTQSLQICCYYLYKLINKNSHPVKLCPKKLFLGMLILASKFNQDHNYSFKTWLKICGCKQDDDSSSLNLKKLRESEAHCLSLLSYDLYINGKKYENWCNVLLIFGYEFISLHQVTLGVMTWCTKDENASKLCRWKKFLERMDDRSLNETKVHFKQYYANQIGTKVVTTPLPEVSLLFGKRSLAAESATNKRVCI
;
A
#
# COMPACT_ATOMS: atom_id res chain seq x y z
N MET A 1 -69.32 42.21 27.20
CA MET A 1 -68.08 42.76 27.80
C MET A 1 -67.37 41.62 28.49
N TYR A 2 -66.13 41.29 28.09
CA TYR A 2 -65.22 40.40 28.84
C TYR A 2 -65.02 40.90 30.30
N PRO A 3 -64.45 40.13 31.26
CA PRO A 3 -63.72 38.86 31.14
C PRO A 3 -64.05 37.78 32.20
N SER A 4 -63.60 36.54 31.95
CA SER A 4 -63.65 35.40 32.89
C SER A 4 -62.32 35.20 33.62
N MET A 5 -62.36 35.42 34.92
CA MET A 5 -61.44 35.02 36.01
C MET A 5 -61.43 33.49 36.21
N SER A 6 -60.53 32.79 36.90
CA SER A 6 -59.17 32.96 37.44
C SER A 6 -58.75 31.55 37.92
N THR A 7 -57.45 31.24 37.82
CA THR A 7 -56.70 30.08 38.36
C THR A 7 -56.69 30.08 39.92
N PRO A 8 -56.06 29.13 40.70
CA PRO A 8 -54.83 28.36 40.41
C PRO A 8 -54.53 26.99 41.10
N GLY A 9 -53.42 26.35 40.65
CA GLY A 9 -52.50 25.45 41.40
C GLY A 9 -52.95 23.98 41.61
N SER A 10 -52.10 22.97 41.83
CA SER A 10 -50.67 22.68 41.70
C SER A 10 -50.50 21.16 41.92
N SER A 11 -49.59 20.52 41.15
CA SER A 11 -48.71 19.37 41.47
C SER A 11 -49.16 18.09 42.25
N ALA A 12 -48.84 16.94 41.63
CA ALA A 12 -48.20 15.70 42.15
C ALA A 12 -49.01 14.38 42.33
N SER A 13 -48.81 13.45 41.36
CA SER A 13 -48.47 11.99 41.41
C SER A 13 -49.24 10.98 42.31
N PRO A 14 -49.47 9.71 41.88
CA PRO A 14 -48.40 8.70 41.71
C PRO A 14 -48.53 7.57 40.65
N LYS A 15 -47.36 7.23 40.08
CA LYS A 15 -46.78 5.94 39.61
C LYS A 15 -47.63 4.68 39.28
N GLN A 16 -47.17 4.04 38.18
CA GLN A 16 -47.07 2.59 37.82
C GLN A 16 -48.21 1.92 37.03
N LEU A 17 -47.96 1.58 35.74
CA LEU A 17 -47.91 0.19 35.25
C LEU A 17 -47.41 0.09 33.78
N LEU A 18 -46.38 -0.74 33.58
CA LEU A 18 -46.01 -1.53 32.39
C LEU A 18 -45.65 -0.84 31.05
N ASP A 19 -44.34 -0.80 30.80
CA ASP A 19 -43.71 -0.59 29.50
C ASP A 19 -43.34 -1.96 28.89
N LEU A 20 -43.81 -2.25 27.67
CA LEU A 20 -43.30 -3.33 26.81
C LEU A 20 -42.91 -2.70 25.46
N PRO A 21 -41.66 -2.83 24.99
CA PRO A 21 -41.23 -2.18 23.76
C PRO A 21 -41.70 -2.94 22.51
N ARG A 22 -42.26 -2.16 21.58
CA ARG A 22 -42.69 -2.56 20.25
C ARG A 22 -41.47 -3.00 19.42
N VAL A 23 -41.41 -4.28 19.06
CA VAL A 23 -40.41 -4.85 18.15
C VAL A 23 -40.50 -4.14 16.80
N LYS A 24 -39.44 -3.42 16.41
CA LYS A 24 -39.21 -3.01 15.03
C LYS A 24 -38.52 -4.18 14.34
N GLU A 25 -39.12 -4.68 13.26
CA GLU A 25 -38.47 -5.64 12.37
C GLU A 25 -37.21 -5.00 11.77
N GLU A 26 -36.04 -5.47 12.20
CA GLU A 26 -34.77 -5.11 11.62
C GLU A 26 -34.55 -5.95 10.35
N THR A 27 -34.67 -5.32 9.19
CA THR A 27 -34.04 -5.81 7.96
C THR A 27 -32.52 -5.90 8.17
N PRO A 28 -31.85 -7.02 7.85
CA PRO A 28 -30.41 -7.14 8.00
C PRO A 28 -29.71 -6.40 6.86
N SER A 29 -29.51 -5.09 7.00
CA SER A 29 -28.57 -4.35 6.16
C SER A 29 -27.19 -4.46 6.79
N THR A 30 -26.39 -5.44 6.35
CA THR A 30 -24.95 -5.45 6.57
C THR A 30 -24.38 -4.12 6.07
N PRO A 31 -23.69 -3.31 6.89
CA PRO A 31 -23.02 -2.11 6.39
C PRO A 31 -21.98 -2.57 5.38
N THR A 32 -22.14 -2.20 4.12
CA THR A 32 -21.09 -2.43 3.12
C THR A 32 -19.96 -1.49 3.50
N GLU A 33 -18.94 -1.98 4.19
CA GLU A 33 -17.80 -1.16 4.63
C GLU A 33 -17.08 -0.59 3.39
N HIS A 34 -17.33 0.69 3.10
CA HIS A 34 -16.64 1.41 2.04
C HIS A 34 -15.24 1.80 2.52
N TYR A 35 -14.28 0.89 2.33
CA TYR A 35 -12.87 1.15 2.62
C TYR A 35 -12.30 2.23 1.69
N SER A 36 -11.41 3.08 2.24
CA SER A 36 -10.61 4.03 1.45
C SER A 36 -9.46 3.32 0.71
N PRO A 37 -8.97 3.82 -0.45
CA PRO A 37 -7.80 3.28 -1.16
C PRO A 37 -6.50 3.22 -0.34
N ASN A 38 -6.46 3.90 0.80
CA ASN A 38 -5.35 3.87 1.75
C ASN A 38 -5.36 2.61 2.64
N ASN A 39 -6.50 1.91 2.70
CA ASN A 39 -6.69 0.69 3.48
C ASN A 39 -6.52 -0.54 2.58
N LEU A 40 -5.74 -1.53 3.01
CA LEU A 40 -5.50 -2.75 2.24
C LEU A 40 -6.79 -3.51 1.88
N LYS A 41 -7.81 -3.45 2.76
CA LYS A 41 -9.09 -4.16 2.57
C LYS A 41 -9.92 -3.59 1.42
N TYR A 42 -9.59 -2.39 0.95
CA TYR A 42 -10.13 -1.84 -0.28
C TYR A 42 -9.80 -2.72 -1.50
N TYR A 43 -8.62 -3.36 -1.50
CA TYR A 43 -8.12 -4.13 -2.66
C TYR A 43 -8.52 -5.61 -2.59
N ASN A 44 -8.28 -6.26 -1.45
CA ASN A 44 -8.74 -7.62 -1.16
C ASN A 44 -8.60 -7.92 0.34
N GLU A 45 -9.25 -8.99 0.80
CA GLU A 45 -9.21 -9.43 2.20
C GLU A 45 -8.01 -10.35 2.51
N HIS A 46 -7.27 -10.77 1.49
CA HIS A 46 -6.21 -11.77 1.57
C HIS A 46 -4.80 -11.18 1.71
N LEU A 47 -4.67 -9.85 1.70
CA LEU A 47 -3.41 -9.15 1.88
C LEU A 47 -3.16 -8.86 3.36
N SER A 48 -1.95 -9.17 3.82
CA SER A 48 -1.46 -8.61 5.09
C SER A 48 -0.91 -7.19 4.90
N GLU A 49 -0.83 -6.43 5.99
CA GLU A 49 -0.26 -5.08 5.98
C GLU A 49 1.21 -5.08 5.49
N SER A 50 1.99 -6.09 5.90
CA SER A 50 3.38 -6.26 5.46
C SER A 50 3.47 -6.48 3.96
N GLN A 51 2.64 -7.37 3.40
CA GLN A 51 2.59 -7.62 1.95
C GLN A 51 2.17 -6.38 1.17
N PHE A 52 1.15 -5.66 1.65
CA PHE A 52 0.68 -4.43 1.01
C PHE A 52 1.77 -3.35 0.98
N ASN A 53 2.46 -3.14 2.10
CA ASN A 53 3.60 -2.22 2.17
C ASN A 53 4.74 -2.65 1.24
N LEU A 54 5.02 -3.95 1.16
CA LEU A 54 6.04 -4.50 0.28
C LEU A 54 5.70 -4.29 -1.20
N ILE A 55 4.42 -4.41 -1.58
CA ILE A 55 3.95 -4.09 -2.93
C ILE A 55 4.23 -2.62 -3.26
N LEU A 56 3.82 -1.69 -2.38
CA LEU A 56 4.02 -0.26 -2.62
C LEU A 56 5.50 0.13 -2.71
N ILE A 57 6.36 -0.47 -1.87
CA ILE A 57 7.81 -0.28 -1.92
C ILE A 57 8.38 -0.79 -3.26
N ASN A 58 7.92 -1.95 -3.73
CA ASN A 58 8.30 -2.46 -5.05
C ASN A 58 7.80 -1.55 -6.17
N CYS A 59 6.59 -1.01 -6.08
CA CYS A 59 6.09 -0.04 -7.05
C CYS A 59 7.00 1.18 -7.14
N ALA A 60 7.35 1.78 -6.01
CA ALA A 60 8.27 2.93 -5.97
C ALA A 60 9.63 2.59 -6.60
N LEU A 61 10.21 1.43 -6.27
CA LEU A 61 11.47 0.97 -6.83
C LEU A 61 11.40 0.80 -8.36
N ARG A 62 10.32 0.21 -8.86
CA ARG A 62 10.12 -0.06 -10.30
C ARG A 62 9.86 1.24 -11.07
N LEU A 63 9.07 2.17 -10.53
CA LEU A 63 8.86 3.50 -11.12
C LEU A 63 10.15 4.33 -11.15
N LEU A 64 10.98 4.25 -10.10
CA LEU A 64 12.32 4.85 -10.12
C LEU A 64 13.14 4.27 -11.25
N LYS A 65 13.22 2.94 -11.39
CA LYS A 65 13.95 2.32 -12.51
C LYS A 65 13.47 2.82 -13.87
N LEU A 66 12.16 2.97 -14.08
CA LEU A 66 11.62 3.50 -15.33
C LEU A 66 12.02 4.96 -15.61
N SER A 67 12.24 5.75 -14.56
CA SER A 67 12.68 7.14 -14.66
C SER A 67 14.15 7.28 -15.11
N TYR A 68 14.94 6.19 -15.11
CA TYR A 68 16.33 6.17 -15.54
C TYR A 68 16.55 5.15 -16.66
N PRO A 69 16.35 5.54 -17.93
CA PRO A 69 16.38 4.63 -19.07
C PRO A 69 17.79 4.19 -19.49
N LYS A 70 18.84 4.92 -19.10
CA LYS A 70 20.22 4.47 -19.30
C LYS A 70 20.48 3.36 -18.29
N GLU A 71 21.10 2.27 -18.72
CA GLU A 71 21.60 1.15 -17.91
C GLU A 71 22.68 1.62 -16.91
N GLN A 72 22.33 2.53 -16.03
CA GLN A 72 23.03 2.65 -14.79
C GLN A 72 22.64 1.40 -14.03
N ASP A 73 23.58 0.45 -13.92
CA ASP A 73 23.40 -0.72 -13.08
C ASP A 73 23.25 -0.21 -11.64
N PHE A 74 22.02 0.10 -11.27
CA PHE A 74 21.69 0.48 -9.93
C PHE A 74 21.95 -0.75 -9.08
N GLU A 75 22.68 -0.57 -7.99
CA GLU A 75 22.67 -1.56 -6.91
C GLU A 75 21.26 -1.61 -6.32
N GLU A 76 20.37 -2.33 -6.99
CA GLU A 76 18.92 -2.38 -6.74
C GLU A 76 18.67 -2.75 -5.28
N HIS A 77 19.48 -3.66 -4.75
CA HIS A 77 19.46 -4.03 -3.35
C HIS A 77 19.71 -2.83 -2.41
N LYS A 78 20.73 -1.99 -2.69
CA LYS A 78 21.02 -0.80 -1.87
C LYS A 78 19.95 0.27 -2.01
N LEU A 79 19.34 0.41 -3.18
CA LEU A 79 18.21 1.34 -3.39
C LEU A 79 16.95 0.85 -2.66
N ARG A 80 16.62 -0.44 -2.78
CA ARG A 80 15.51 -1.07 -2.06
C ARG A 80 15.67 -0.93 -0.55
N PHE A 81 16.85 -1.23 -0.02
CA PHE A 81 17.15 -1.04 1.39
C PHE A 81 16.96 0.42 1.83
N PHE A 82 17.45 1.37 1.03
CA PHE A 82 17.24 2.80 1.29
C PHE A 82 15.75 3.18 1.33
N ILE A 83 14.94 2.71 0.36
CA ILE A 83 13.50 2.99 0.31
C ILE A 83 12.79 2.42 1.55
N VAL A 84 13.07 1.14 1.89
CA VAL A 84 12.49 0.46 3.06
C VAL A 84 12.83 1.22 4.34
N GLU A 85 14.10 1.54 4.56
CA GLU A 85 14.53 2.25 5.76
C GLU A 85 14.00 3.68 5.83
N LEU A 86 13.95 4.39 4.69
CA LEU A 86 13.42 5.74 4.64
C LEU A 86 11.94 5.75 5.04
N VAL A 87 11.11 4.94 4.36
CA VAL A 87 9.67 4.80 4.64
C VAL A 87 9.41 4.44 6.10
N ARG A 88 10.19 3.48 6.65
CA ARG A 88 10.08 3.05 8.04
C ARG A 88 10.44 4.16 9.03
N ARG A 89 11.57 4.84 8.84
CA ARG A 89 12.08 5.86 9.79
C ARG A 89 11.30 7.18 9.73
N SER A 90 10.77 7.55 8.57
CA SER A 90 9.89 8.71 8.43
C SER A 90 8.43 8.42 8.79
N LYS A 91 8.10 7.19 9.22
CA LYS A 91 6.73 6.76 9.52
C LYS A 91 5.76 7.15 8.39
N THR A 92 6.20 6.92 7.15
CA THR A 92 5.46 7.33 5.96
C THR A 92 4.11 6.63 5.91
N THR A 93 3.05 7.40 5.75
CA THR A 93 1.69 6.86 5.57
C THR A 93 1.53 6.19 4.20
N THR A 94 0.61 5.22 4.09
CA THR A 94 0.25 4.60 2.81
C THR A 94 -0.06 5.65 1.74
N GLN A 95 -0.88 6.65 2.10
CA GLN A 95 -1.28 7.72 1.20
C GLN A 95 -0.06 8.50 0.68
N SER A 96 0.86 8.90 1.57
CA SER A 96 2.07 9.62 1.16
C SER A 96 2.95 8.78 0.22
N LEU A 97 3.03 7.46 0.42
CA LEU A 97 3.78 6.57 -0.48
C LEU A 97 3.07 6.38 -1.83
N GLN A 98 1.73 6.25 -1.82
CA GLN A 98 0.92 6.19 -3.04
C GLN A 98 1.06 7.47 -3.87
N ILE A 99 1.02 8.64 -3.23
CA ILE A 99 1.22 9.95 -3.88
C ILE A 99 2.68 10.13 -4.34
N CYS A 100 3.66 9.67 -3.58
CA CYS A 100 5.06 9.65 -4.02
C CYS A 100 5.22 8.84 -5.33
N CYS A 101 4.56 7.68 -5.42
CA CYS A 101 4.53 6.89 -6.65
C CYS A 101 3.83 7.65 -7.79
N TYR A 102 2.75 8.40 -7.51
CA TYR A 102 2.08 9.23 -8.50
C TYR A 102 3.03 10.28 -9.08
N TYR A 103 3.82 10.95 -8.24
CA TYR A 103 4.82 11.93 -8.70
C TYR A 103 5.90 11.30 -9.58
N LEU A 104 6.36 10.08 -9.25
CA LEU A 104 7.27 9.33 -10.11
C LEU A 104 6.63 8.98 -11.46
N TYR A 105 5.34 8.60 -11.48
CA TYR A 105 4.61 8.39 -12.72
C TYR A 105 4.55 9.67 -13.57
N LYS A 106 4.23 10.83 -12.98
CA LYS A 106 4.19 12.11 -13.72
C LYS A 106 5.52 12.42 -14.39
N LEU A 107 6.63 12.08 -13.72
CA LEU A 107 7.97 12.25 -14.28
C LEU A 107 8.19 11.35 -15.50
N ILE A 108 7.80 10.09 -15.42
CA ILE A 108 7.87 9.14 -16.55
C ILE A 108 7.01 9.64 -17.72
N ASN A 109 5.79 10.10 -17.44
CA ASN A 109 4.86 10.56 -18.46
C ASN A 109 5.34 11.81 -19.20
N LYS A 110 5.87 12.79 -18.47
CA LYS A 110 6.31 14.06 -19.05
C LYS A 110 7.53 13.92 -19.97
N ASN A 111 8.26 12.79 -19.95
CA ASN A 111 9.48 12.55 -20.74
C ASN A 111 10.47 13.74 -20.74
N SER A 112 10.43 14.56 -19.68
CA SER A 112 11.02 15.89 -19.68
C SER A 112 12.39 15.83 -19.02
N HIS A 113 13.42 15.95 -19.87
CA HIS A 113 14.84 16.03 -19.54
C HIS A 113 15.42 14.85 -18.73
N PRO A 114 16.71 14.53 -18.93
CA PRO A 114 17.36 13.51 -18.11
C PRO A 114 17.35 13.95 -16.63
N VAL A 115 16.83 13.10 -15.76
CA VAL A 115 16.84 13.33 -14.31
C VAL A 115 18.29 13.42 -13.84
N LYS A 116 18.69 14.62 -13.37
CA LYS A 116 20.06 14.88 -12.90
C LYS A 116 20.32 14.35 -11.48
N LEU A 117 19.26 14.15 -10.70
CA LEU A 117 19.34 13.61 -9.34
C LEU A 117 19.70 12.12 -9.37
N CYS A 118 20.45 11.65 -8.38
CA CYS A 118 20.57 10.20 -8.16
C CYS A 118 19.23 9.63 -7.63
N PRO A 119 18.94 8.33 -7.86
CA PRO A 119 17.63 7.75 -7.53
C PRO A 119 17.23 7.89 -6.06
N LYS A 120 18.21 7.81 -5.14
CA LYS A 120 17.97 8.02 -3.70
C LYS A 120 17.49 9.43 -3.40
N LYS A 121 18.10 10.45 -4.02
CA LYS A 121 17.72 11.86 -3.86
C LYS A 121 16.40 12.17 -4.55
N LEU A 122 16.15 11.57 -5.72
CA LEU A 122 14.86 11.70 -6.40
C LEU A 122 13.74 11.13 -5.53
N PHE A 123 13.89 9.91 -5.03
CA PHE A 123 12.89 9.28 -4.16
C PHE A 123 12.65 10.10 -2.89
N LEU A 124 13.72 10.53 -2.23
CA LEU A 124 13.62 11.38 -1.04
C LEU A 124 12.89 12.70 -1.33
N GLY A 125 13.22 13.38 -2.43
CA GLY A 125 12.57 14.62 -2.83
C GLY A 125 11.08 14.44 -3.11
N MET A 126 10.71 13.41 -3.88
CA MET A 126 9.30 13.09 -4.17
C MET A 126 8.52 12.73 -2.91
N LEU A 127 9.14 11.99 -1.99
CA LEU A 127 8.51 11.63 -0.72
C LEU A 127 8.32 12.84 0.21
N ILE A 128 9.31 13.74 0.29
CA ILE A 128 9.20 15.00 1.03
C ILE A 128 8.05 15.84 0.48
N LEU A 129 7.96 15.99 -0.85
CA LEU A 129 6.85 16.73 -1.48
C LEU A 129 5.50 16.08 -1.18
N ALA A 130 5.41 14.75 -1.21
CA ALA A 130 4.16 14.03 -0.94
C ALA A 130 3.70 14.21 0.52
N SER A 131 4.64 14.18 1.47
CA SER A 131 4.39 14.47 2.88
C SER A 131 3.98 15.93 3.07
N LYS A 132 4.80 16.89 2.58
CA LYS A 132 4.57 18.33 2.74
C LYS A 132 3.24 18.81 2.18
N PHE A 133 2.81 18.27 1.04
CA PHE A 133 1.59 18.73 0.37
C PHE A 133 0.32 18.18 1.02
N ASN A 134 0.37 17.00 1.65
CA ASN A 134 -0.83 16.28 2.09
C ASN A 134 -0.96 16.15 3.61
N GLN A 135 0.04 16.55 4.39
CA GLN A 135 0.04 16.45 5.84
C GLN A 135 0.19 17.84 6.46
N ASP A 136 -0.57 18.12 7.52
CA ASP A 136 -0.43 19.38 8.28
C ASP A 136 0.88 19.42 9.07
N HIS A 137 1.29 18.26 9.60
CA HIS A 137 2.54 18.11 10.34
C HIS A 137 3.62 17.50 9.47
N ASN A 138 4.71 18.23 9.29
CA ASN A 138 5.83 17.81 8.46
C ASN A 138 7.16 17.91 9.19
N TYR A 139 8.06 16.98 8.86
CA TYR A 139 9.43 17.04 9.34
C TYR A 139 10.20 18.22 8.72
N SER A 140 10.97 18.92 9.54
CA SER A 140 11.94 19.89 9.05
C SER A 140 13.00 19.22 8.16
N PHE A 141 13.62 19.98 7.25
CA PHE A 141 14.75 19.45 6.46
C PHE A 141 15.90 18.93 7.33
N LYS A 142 16.13 19.53 8.51
CA LYS A 142 17.12 19.03 9.49
C LYS A 142 16.74 17.64 10.00
N THR A 143 15.45 17.39 10.21
CA THR A 143 14.94 16.08 10.64
C THR A 143 15.04 15.06 9.51
N TRP A 144 14.75 15.44 8.26
CA TRP A 144 14.95 14.56 7.10
C TRP A 144 16.40 14.12 6.93
N LEU A 145 17.37 15.03 7.13
CA LEU A 145 18.80 14.64 7.12
C LEU A 145 19.12 13.61 8.20
N LYS A 146 18.61 13.80 9.43
CA LYS A 146 18.79 12.84 10.53
C LYS A 146 18.16 11.48 10.20
N ILE A 147 16.96 11.47 9.61
CA ILE A 147 16.28 10.24 9.15
C ILE A 147 17.16 9.49 8.12
N CYS A 148 17.78 10.22 7.19
CA CYS A 148 18.71 9.66 6.21
C CYS A 148 20.09 9.27 6.79
N GLY A 149 20.35 9.53 8.08
CA GLY A 149 21.62 9.22 8.74
C GLY A 149 22.74 10.24 8.49
N CYS A 150 22.43 11.43 7.98
CA CYS A 150 23.40 12.49 7.72
C CYS A 150 23.54 13.42 8.95
N LYS A 151 24.79 13.77 9.30
CA LYS A 151 25.09 14.76 10.35
C LYS A 151 24.92 16.19 9.80
N GLN A 152 24.59 17.15 10.67
CA GLN A 152 24.27 18.52 10.25
C GLN A 152 25.48 19.29 9.72
N ASP A 153 26.66 19.06 10.30
CA ASP A 153 27.87 19.87 10.06
C ASP A 153 28.84 19.21 9.06
N ASP A 154 28.38 18.16 8.37
CA ASP A 154 29.21 17.35 7.49
C ASP A 154 29.01 17.80 6.03
N ASP A 155 29.63 18.93 5.66
CA ASP A 155 29.57 19.48 4.30
C ASP A 155 30.26 18.59 3.25
N SER A 156 31.13 17.69 3.70
CA SER A 156 31.75 16.63 2.90
C SER A 156 30.74 15.53 2.52
N SER A 157 29.62 15.42 3.23
CA SER A 157 28.64 14.38 2.97
C SER A 157 27.96 14.53 1.61
N SER A 158 27.61 13.39 1.01
CA SER A 158 26.89 13.33 -0.28
C SER A 158 25.51 14.01 -0.22
N LEU A 159 24.99 14.28 0.98
CA LEU A 159 23.69 14.88 1.26
C LEU A 159 23.77 15.82 2.48
N ASN A 160 23.75 17.13 2.25
CA ASN A 160 23.68 18.15 3.28
C ASN A 160 22.39 18.99 3.14
N LEU A 161 22.19 19.97 4.02
CA LEU A 161 20.96 20.78 4.06
C LEU A 161 20.72 21.57 2.77
N LYS A 162 21.77 22.15 2.19
CA LYS A 162 21.69 22.91 0.94
C LYS A 162 21.30 22.00 -0.21
N LYS A 163 22.01 20.88 -0.39
CA LYS A 163 21.72 19.87 -1.42
C LYS A 163 20.31 19.29 -1.29
N LEU A 164 19.80 19.10 -0.08
CA LEU A 164 18.45 18.58 0.14
C LEU A 164 17.38 19.59 -0.28
N ARG A 165 17.56 20.88 0.06
CA ARG A 165 16.66 21.97 -0.40
C ARG A 165 16.69 22.12 -1.92
N GLU A 166 17.88 22.10 -2.51
CA GLU A 166 18.04 22.12 -3.97
C GLU A 166 17.37 20.91 -4.63
N SER A 167 17.50 19.71 -4.03
CA SER A 167 16.87 18.50 -4.55
C SER A 167 15.34 18.60 -4.51
N GLU A 168 14.77 19.14 -3.44
CA GLU A 168 13.32 19.33 -3.31
C GLU A 168 12.80 20.39 -4.30
N ALA A 169 13.44 21.55 -4.39
CA ALA A 169 13.10 22.59 -5.36
C ALA A 169 13.21 22.05 -6.81
N HIS A 170 14.23 21.24 -7.09
CA HIS A 170 14.38 20.61 -8.40
C HIS A 170 13.26 19.59 -8.67
N CYS A 171 12.89 18.75 -7.70
CA CYS A 171 11.76 17.83 -7.84
C CYS A 171 10.45 18.58 -8.09
N LEU A 172 10.22 19.70 -7.42
CA LEU A 172 9.03 20.53 -7.60
C LEU A 172 8.96 21.13 -9.01
N SER A 173 10.11 21.58 -9.53
CA SER A 173 10.25 22.05 -10.91
C SER A 173 9.99 20.92 -11.93
N LEU A 174 10.49 19.71 -11.69
CA LEU A 174 10.21 18.53 -12.54
C LEU A 174 8.71 18.20 -12.61
N LEU A 175 7.98 18.41 -11.52
CA LEU A 175 6.53 18.22 -11.49
C LEU A 175 5.76 19.42 -12.05
N SER A 176 6.43 20.51 -12.42
CA SER A 176 5.83 21.77 -12.83
C SER A 176 4.84 22.32 -11.78
N TYR A 177 5.16 22.12 -10.49
CA TYR A 177 4.32 22.51 -9.35
C TYR A 177 2.92 21.86 -9.31
N ASP A 178 2.66 20.88 -10.17
CA ASP A 178 1.36 20.21 -10.27
C ASP A 178 1.34 18.97 -9.37
N LEU A 179 1.06 19.20 -8.09
CA LEU A 179 1.06 18.19 -7.02
C LEU A 179 -0.34 17.64 -6.69
N TYR A 180 -1.40 18.32 -7.12
CA TYR A 180 -2.75 18.05 -6.66
C TYR A 180 -3.31 16.74 -7.25
N ILE A 181 -3.75 15.86 -6.35
CA ILE A 181 -4.49 14.63 -6.68
C ILE A 181 -5.50 14.35 -5.56
N ASN A 182 -6.77 14.16 -5.93
CA ASN A 182 -7.84 13.85 -4.97
C ASN A 182 -9.01 13.13 -5.66
N GLY A 183 -9.99 12.66 -4.88
CA GLY A 183 -11.23 12.06 -5.35
C GLY A 183 -11.02 10.87 -6.28
N LYS A 184 -11.77 10.84 -7.39
CA LYS A 184 -11.73 9.75 -8.37
C LYS A 184 -10.35 9.57 -9.00
N LYS A 185 -9.65 10.67 -9.31
CA LYS A 185 -8.27 10.62 -9.85
C LYS A 185 -7.32 9.89 -8.90
N TYR A 186 -7.42 10.17 -7.60
CA TYR A 186 -6.63 9.48 -6.57
C TYR A 186 -6.98 8.00 -6.47
N GLU A 187 -8.27 7.68 -6.40
CA GLU A 187 -8.76 6.31 -6.31
C GLU A 187 -8.33 5.46 -7.52
N ASN A 188 -8.46 5.99 -8.73
CA ASN A 188 -8.04 5.34 -9.96
C ASN A 188 -6.52 5.13 -10.01
N TRP A 189 -5.74 6.14 -9.59
CA TRP A 189 -4.30 6.01 -9.46
C TRP A 189 -3.92 4.86 -8.52
N CYS A 190 -4.54 4.81 -7.34
CA CYS A 190 -4.33 3.76 -6.36
C CYS A 190 -4.63 2.36 -6.92
N ASN A 191 -5.73 2.21 -7.66
CA ASN A 191 -6.04 0.94 -8.35
C ASN A 191 -4.97 0.58 -9.40
N VAL A 192 -4.59 1.52 -10.27
CA VAL A 192 -3.55 1.32 -11.29
C VAL A 192 -2.22 0.92 -10.63
N LEU A 193 -1.83 1.62 -9.57
CA LEU A 193 -0.60 1.38 -8.82
C LEU A 193 -0.56 -0.03 -8.23
N LEU A 194 -1.68 -0.53 -7.72
CA LEU A 194 -1.75 -1.89 -7.20
C LEU A 194 -1.73 -2.94 -8.31
N ILE A 195 -2.40 -2.69 -9.44
CA ILE A 195 -2.28 -3.57 -10.63
C ILE A 195 -0.82 -3.62 -11.10
N PHE A 196 -0.17 -2.46 -11.19
CA PHE A 196 1.25 -2.36 -11.54
C PHE A 196 2.13 -3.17 -10.58
N GLY A 197 1.92 -3.06 -9.27
CA GLY A 197 2.67 -3.83 -8.27
C GLY A 197 2.46 -5.33 -8.40
N TYR A 198 1.22 -5.77 -8.59
CA TYR A 198 0.86 -7.18 -8.75
C TYR A 198 1.40 -7.82 -10.03
N GLU A 199 1.70 -7.03 -11.07
CA GLU A 199 2.30 -7.57 -12.27
C GLU A 199 3.70 -8.15 -12.05
N PHE A 200 4.41 -7.71 -11.02
CA PHE A 200 5.74 -8.22 -10.65
C PHE A 200 5.72 -9.35 -9.61
N ILE A 201 4.53 -9.77 -9.19
CA ILE A 201 4.33 -10.96 -8.37
C ILE A 201 4.17 -12.15 -9.32
N SER A 202 4.99 -13.18 -9.12
CA SER A 202 4.87 -14.44 -9.85
C SER A 202 3.85 -15.36 -9.21
N LEU A 203 3.83 -15.42 -7.87
CA LEU A 203 2.93 -16.27 -7.11
C LEU A 203 2.56 -15.61 -5.77
N HIS A 204 1.26 -15.63 -5.44
CA HIS A 204 0.74 -15.22 -4.13
C HIS A 204 -0.04 -16.41 -3.52
N GLN A 205 0.56 -17.06 -2.54
CA GLN A 205 -0.06 -18.17 -1.80
C GLN A 205 -0.73 -17.60 -0.55
N VAL A 206 -2.05 -17.50 -0.58
CA VAL A 206 -2.83 -16.85 0.48
C VAL A 206 -2.77 -17.65 1.79
N THR A 207 -2.89 -18.99 1.70
CA THR A 207 -2.89 -19.89 2.86
C THR A 207 -1.57 -19.89 3.62
N LEU A 208 -0.45 -19.75 2.91
CA LEU A 208 0.90 -19.72 3.50
C LEU A 208 1.39 -18.30 3.80
N GLY A 209 0.65 -17.26 3.35
CA GLY A 209 1.09 -15.87 3.44
C GLY A 209 2.34 -15.54 2.62
N VAL A 210 2.70 -16.38 1.64
CA VAL A 210 3.94 -16.25 0.87
C VAL A 210 3.70 -15.49 -0.43
N MET A 211 4.59 -14.55 -0.74
CA MET A 211 4.58 -13.76 -1.98
C MET A 211 5.93 -13.87 -2.69
N THR A 212 5.92 -14.47 -3.88
CA THR A 212 7.10 -14.68 -4.73
C THR A 212 7.13 -13.62 -5.82
N TRP A 213 8.32 -13.05 -6.04
CA TRP A 213 8.56 -12.00 -7.02
C TRP A 213 9.13 -12.56 -8.32
N CYS A 214 8.89 -11.87 -9.43
CA CYS A 214 9.39 -12.24 -10.75
C CYS A 214 10.92 -12.26 -10.86
N THR A 215 11.42 -13.07 -11.78
CA THR A 215 12.85 -13.14 -12.13
C THR A 215 13.33 -11.86 -12.83
N LYS A 216 14.65 -11.67 -12.97
CA LYS A 216 15.21 -10.47 -13.62
C LYS A 216 14.71 -10.29 -15.06
N ASP A 217 14.62 -11.37 -15.84
CA ASP A 217 14.22 -11.32 -17.25
C ASP A 217 12.73 -10.98 -17.42
N GLU A 218 11.88 -11.60 -16.59
CA GLU A 218 10.45 -11.26 -16.52
C GLU A 218 10.24 -9.79 -16.11
N ASN A 219 11.04 -9.29 -15.16
CA ASN A 219 10.95 -7.90 -14.73
C ASN A 219 11.25 -6.93 -15.89
N ALA A 220 12.27 -7.20 -16.71
CA ALA A 220 12.66 -6.33 -17.81
C ALA A 220 11.56 -6.22 -18.89
N SER A 221 11.00 -7.36 -19.30
CA SER A 221 9.90 -7.39 -20.29
C SER A 221 8.64 -6.68 -19.78
N LYS A 222 8.24 -6.92 -18.52
CA LYS A 222 7.10 -6.27 -17.88
C LYS A 222 7.31 -4.77 -17.73
N LEU A 223 8.51 -4.34 -17.31
CA LEU A 223 8.86 -2.91 -17.21
C LEU A 223 8.76 -2.21 -18.56
N CYS A 224 9.24 -2.82 -19.65
CA CYS A 224 9.13 -2.25 -20.99
C CYS A 224 7.66 -2.03 -21.41
N ARG A 225 6.79 -3.01 -21.15
CA ARG A 225 5.35 -2.89 -21.44
C ARG A 225 4.69 -1.80 -20.59
N TRP A 226 4.98 -1.77 -19.30
CA TRP A 226 4.44 -0.75 -18.39
C TRP A 226 4.94 0.65 -18.69
N LYS A 227 6.20 0.80 -19.11
CA LYS A 227 6.74 2.09 -19.56
C LYS A 227 5.90 2.68 -20.70
N LYS A 228 5.67 1.88 -21.76
CA LYS A 228 4.84 2.29 -22.91
C LYS A 228 3.41 2.66 -22.50
N PHE A 229 2.86 1.96 -21.51
CA PHE A 229 1.52 2.25 -20.98
C PHE A 229 1.49 3.56 -20.18
N LEU A 230 2.44 3.75 -19.25
CA LEU A 230 2.52 4.95 -18.40
C LEU A 230 2.84 6.22 -19.20
N GLU A 231 3.62 6.11 -20.27
CA GLU A 231 3.89 7.22 -21.20
C GLU A 231 2.65 7.67 -21.98
N ARG A 232 1.68 6.77 -22.19
CA ARG A 232 0.43 7.07 -22.93
C ARG A 232 -0.72 7.49 -22.02
N MET A 233 -0.71 7.06 -20.76
CA MET A 233 -1.72 7.42 -19.77
C MET A 233 -1.60 8.89 -19.41
N ASP A 234 -2.63 9.69 -19.63
CA ASP A 234 -2.65 11.10 -19.24
C ASP A 234 -3.48 11.36 -17.96
N ASP A 235 -3.35 12.55 -17.41
CA ASP A 235 -4.06 12.95 -16.18
C ASP A 235 -5.58 13.01 -16.35
N ARG A 236 -6.09 13.19 -17.58
CA ARG A 236 -7.54 13.22 -17.88
C ARG A 236 -8.13 11.83 -17.90
N SER A 237 -7.50 10.88 -18.62
CA SER A 237 -7.94 9.49 -18.63
C SER A 237 -7.95 8.90 -17.22
N LEU A 238 -7.03 9.29 -16.34
CA LEU A 238 -7.00 8.85 -14.96
C LEU A 238 -8.23 9.32 -14.15
N ASN A 239 -8.86 10.44 -14.50
CA ASN A 239 -10.07 10.92 -13.83
C ASN A 239 -11.34 10.22 -14.34
N GLU A 240 -11.36 9.83 -15.61
CA GLU A 240 -12.54 9.28 -16.29
C GLU A 240 -12.60 7.74 -16.25
N THR A 241 -11.44 7.08 -16.21
CA THR A 241 -11.36 5.62 -16.28
C THR A 241 -11.84 4.98 -14.99
N LYS A 242 -12.78 4.04 -15.05
CA LYS A 242 -13.15 3.21 -13.89
C LYS A 242 -12.20 2.02 -13.77
N VAL A 243 -11.09 2.21 -13.06
CA VAL A 243 -10.13 1.11 -12.81
C VAL A 243 -10.48 0.45 -11.48
N HIS A 244 -10.81 -0.84 -11.50
CA HIS A 244 -11.10 -1.61 -10.29
C HIS A 244 -10.10 -2.73 -10.11
N PHE A 245 -9.23 -2.60 -9.11
CA PHE A 245 -8.26 -3.63 -8.76
C PHE A 245 -8.95 -4.96 -8.43
N LYS A 246 -10.12 -4.94 -7.78
CA LYS A 246 -10.87 -6.16 -7.41
C LYS A 246 -11.17 -7.06 -8.62
N GLN A 247 -11.54 -6.46 -9.75
CA GLN A 247 -11.81 -7.21 -10.98
C GLN A 247 -10.52 -7.82 -11.55
N TYR A 248 -9.42 -7.05 -11.55
CA TYR A 248 -8.11 -7.58 -11.93
C TYR A 248 -7.71 -8.75 -11.01
N TYR A 249 -7.84 -8.60 -9.70
CA TYR A 249 -7.48 -9.62 -8.71
C TYR A 249 -8.28 -10.91 -8.88
N ALA A 250 -9.60 -10.81 -9.09
CA ALA A 250 -10.46 -11.97 -9.35
C ALA A 250 -9.97 -12.79 -10.55
N ASN A 251 -9.53 -12.12 -11.62
CA ASN A 251 -8.99 -12.78 -12.80
C ASN A 251 -7.61 -13.44 -12.56
N GLN A 252 -6.90 -13.08 -11.48
CA GLN A 252 -5.63 -13.70 -11.11
C GLN A 252 -5.79 -14.91 -10.18
N ILE A 253 -7.00 -15.19 -9.67
CA ILE A 253 -7.27 -16.37 -8.83
C ILE A 253 -7.12 -17.63 -9.67
N GLY A 254 -6.37 -18.61 -9.17
CA GLY A 254 -6.07 -19.87 -9.85
C GLY A 254 -4.88 -19.80 -10.82
N THR A 255 -4.40 -18.60 -11.18
CA THR A 255 -3.21 -18.43 -12.02
C THR A 255 -2.01 -17.93 -11.20
N LYS A 256 -2.07 -16.68 -10.72
CA LYS A 256 -1.03 -16.09 -9.85
C LYS A 256 -1.39 -16.16 -8.38
N VAL A 257 -2.68 -16.16 -8.04
CA VAL A 257 -3.18 -16.19 -6.66
C VAL A 257 -3.72 -17.57 -6.36
N VAL A 258 -3.09 -18.26 -5.41
CA VAL A 258 -3.50 -19.60 -4.98
C VAL A 258 -4.13 -19.50 -3.59
N THR A 259 -5.41 -19.84 -3.52
CA THR A 259 -6.23 -19.81 -2.30
C THR A 259 -6.49 -21.21 -1.75
N THR A 260 -6.27 -22.26 -2.53
CA THR A 260 -6.42 -23.65 -2.07
C THR A 260 -5.26 -24.06 -1.16
N PRO A 261 -5.52 -24.83 -0.09
CA PRO A 261 -4.46 -25.56 0.58
C PRO A 261 -3.81 -26.53 -0.42
N LEU A 262 -2.48 -26.67 -0.36
CA LEU A 262 -1.81 -27.79 -1.04
C LEU A 262 -2.53 -29.09 -0.60
N PRO A 263 -2.83 -30.03 -1.52
CA PRO A 263 -3.23 -31.36 -1.11
C PRO A 263 -2.20 -31.85 -0.10
N GLU A 264 -2.64 -32.36 1.06
CA GLU A 264 -1.75 -33.11 1.92
C GLU A 264 -1.06 -34.14 1.04
N VAL A 265 0.23 -33.96 0.79
CA VAL A 265 1.04 -35.01 0.21
C VAL A 265 1.00 -36.09 1.26
N SER A 266 0.14 -37.08 1.07
CA SER A 266 0.13 -38.32 1.83
C SER A 266 1.55 -38.83 1.76
N LEU A 267 2.31 -38.60 2.83
CA LEU A 267 3.68 -39.09 2.96
C LEU A 267 3.57 -40.60 2.81
N LEU A 268 3.96 -41.11 1.63
CA LEU A 268 4.00 -42.55 1.31
C LEU A 268 4.93 -43.34 2.24
N PHE A 269 5.62 -42.66 3.15
CA PHE A 269 6.38 -43.24 4.24
C PHE A 269 5.70 -42.89 5.56
N GLY A 270 4.72 -43.72 5.92
CA GLY A 270 4.22 -43.79 7.29
C GLY A 270 5.42 -43.98 8.23
N LYS A 271 5.51 -43.12 9.24
CA LYS A 271 6.46 -43.27 10.34
C LYS A 271 6.29 -44.68 10.92
N ARG A 272 7.26 -45.56 10.72
CA ARG A 272 7.41 -46.74 11.59
C ARG A 272 7.64 -46.22 13.00
N SER A 273 6.63 -46.36 13.84
CA SER A 273 6.74 -46.17 15.28
C SER A 273 7.75 -47.19 15.81
N LEU A 274 8.93 -46.71 16.22
CA LEU A 274 9.83 -47.45 17.10
C LEU A 274 9.37 -47.16 18.53
N ALA A 275 8.47 -47.97 19.05
CA ALA A 275 8.19 -48.03 20.47
C ALA A 275 7.63 -49.40 20.89
N ALA A 276 8.39 -50.07 21.75
CA ALA A 276 8.00 -51.10 22.70
C ALA A 276 7.68 -52.52 22.17
N GLU A 277 8.72 -53.29 21.86
CA GLU A 277 8.72 -54.74 22.12
C GLU A 277 9.57 -55.03 23.37
N SER A 278 8.92 -55.14 24.52
CA SER A 278 9.44 -55.89 25.67
C SER A 278 8.30 -56.31 26.60
N ALA A 279 7.82 -57.54 26.43
CA ALA A 279 7.50 -58.48 27.52
C ALA A 279 6.73 -59.68 26.98
N THR A 280 7.47 -60.75 26.68
CA THR A 280 7.21 -62.13 27.10
C THR A 280 5.76 -62.52 27.45
N ASN A 281 5.20 -63.49 26.72
CA ASN A 281 5.08 -64.84 27.29
C ASN A 281 4.81 -65.94 26.26
N LYS A 282 5.23 -67.14 26.69
CA LYS A 282 5.54 -68.37 25.96
C LYS A 282 4.35 -69.06 25.27
N ARG A 283 4.70 -69.77 24.19
CA ARG A 283 3.92 -70.78 23.44
C ARG A 283 3.29 -71.85 24.34
N VAL A 284 2.08 -72.29 23.98
CA VAL A 284 1.71 -73.72 23.78
C VAL A 284 0.50 -73.78 22.83
N CYS A 285 0.62 -74.49 21.71
CA CYS A 285 -0.47 -75.24 21.08
C CYS A 285 0.11 -76.63 20.76
N ILE A 286 -0.72 -77.65 20.96
CA ILE A 286 -0.46 -79.10 20.95
C ILE A 286 0.49 -79.55 19.83
#